data_AF-A0A927C912-F1
#
_entry.id   AF-A0A927C912-F1
#
_cell.length_a   1.000
_cell.length_b   1.000
_cell.length_c   1.000
_cell.angle_alpha   90.00
_cell.angle_beta   90.00
_cell.angle_gamma   90.00
#
_symmetry.space_group_name_H-M   'P 1'
#
loop_
_entity.id
_entity.type
_entity.pdbx_description
1 polymer ?
#
loop_
_entity_poly.entity_id
_entity_poly.type
_entity_poly.pdbx_seq_one_letter_code
_entity_poly.pdbx_strand_id
1 'polypeptide(L)'
;MNALRGLDAFKGATISLDANGQFKVAGADGLDKDISNLSFNAQKSGTDTTKVANFNKMFGSFSETQKAQNAASDTSLSMQIGANESQTLNVDVNDMGSQALRIQDVDVSTSKGAQTAITVVNNALETVSAERSKLGAYQNRLEHTISNLGTSAENLTASESRIRDVDMAKEMMDFTKNNILSQAAQAMLAQANQQPQGVLQLLR
;
A
#
# COMPACT_ATOMS: atom_id res chain seq x y z
N MET A 1 38.54 24.34 37.53
CA MET A 1 37.16 24.82 37.29
C MET A 1 36.63 24.16 36.03
N ASN A 2 35.84 23.10 36.16
CA ASN A 2 35.02 22.56 35.07
C ASN A 2 33.67 22.23 35.70
N ALA A 3 32.69 23.10 35.46
CA ALA A 3 31.39 23.02 36.08
C ALA A 3 30.61 21.81 35.55
N LEU A 4 30.07 21.03 36.48
CA LEU A 4 29.02 20.03 36.26
C LEU A 4 27.89 20.65 35.44
N ARG A 5 27.87 20.38 34.13
CA ARG A 5 26.66 20.49 33.31
C ARG A 5 26.05 19.10 33.28
N GLY A 6 24.97 18.85 34.02
CA GLY A 6 24.36 17.52 33.96
C GLY A 6 23.18 17.20 34.85
N LEU A 7 22.67 18.11 35.68
CA LEU A 7 21.51 17.77 36.54
C LEU A 7 20.16 18.30 36.02
N ASP A 8 20.17 19.30 35.13
CA ASP A 8 18.93 19.85 34.56
C ASP A 8 18.27 18.95 33.51
N ALA A 9 18.97 17.93 33.00
CA ALA A 9 18.44 16.96 32.04
C ALA A 9 17.54 15.87 32.66
N PHE A 10 17.37 15.86 33.99
CA PHE A 10 16.61 14.83 34.72
C PHE A 10 15.38 15.35 35.47
N LYS A 11 14.96 16.60 35.26
CA LYS A 11 13.70 17.11 35.85
C LYS A 11 12.51 16.41 35.18
N GLY A 12 11.94 15.41 35.86
CA GLY A 12 10.67 14.76 35.48
C GLY A 12 10.75 13.24 35.33
N ALA A 13 11.95 12.65 35.20
CA ALA A 13 12.12 11.21 35.13
C ALA A 13 12.07 10.60 36.54
N THR A 14 11.08 9.75 36.81
CA THR A 14 11.04 8.97 38.06
C THR A 14 11.77 7.64 37.84
N ILE A 15 12.86 7.45 38.58
CA ILE A 15 13.57 6.18 38.67
C ILE A 15 12.94 5.43 39.83
N SER A 16 12.26 4.32 39.56
CA SER A 16 11.64 3.47 40.58
C SER A 16 12.08 2.03 40.43
N LEU A 17 12.10 1.30 41.55
CA LEU A 17 12.20 -0.16 41.54
C LEU A 17 10.78 -0.72 41.65
N ASP A 18 10.41 -1.65 40.77
CA ASP A 18 9.15 -2.35 40.92
C ASP A 18 9.20 -3.43 42.01
N ALA A 19 8.05 -3.99 42.36
CA ALA A 19 7.91 -5.00 43.42
C ALA A 19 8.70 -6.31 43.16
N ASN A 20 9.26 -6.47 41.96
CA ASN A 20 10.08 -7.60 41.55
C ASN A 20 11.59 -7.24 41.50
N GLY A 21 11.97 -6.05 41.96
CA GLY A 21 13.37 -5.59 42.01
C GLY A 21 13.92 -5.12 40.67
N GLN A 22 13.07 -4.81 39.69
CA GLN A 22 13.49 -4.32 38.38
C GLN A 22 13.50 -2.79 38.35
N PHE A 23 14.55 -2.21 37.75
CA PHE A 23 14.67 -0.77 37.56
C PHE A 23 13.78 -0.30 36.40
N LYS A 24 12.88 0.65 36.67
CA LYS A 24 12.04 1.31 35.66
C LYS A 24 12.34 2.80 35.60
N VAL A 25 12.50 3.31 34.39
CA VAL A 25 12.59 4.74 34.08
C VAL A 25 11.37 5.11 33.25
N ALA A 26 10.51 5.97 33.78
CA ALA A 26 9.37 6.53 33.06
C ALA A 26 9.63 8.03 32.85
N GLY A 27 9.65 8.47 31.60
CA GLY A 27 9.62 9.90 31.28
C GLY A 27 8.20 10.46 31.37
N ALA A 28 8.08 11.79 31.49
CA ALA A 28 6.84 12.52 31.61
C ALA A 28 6.50 13.25 30.29
N ASP A 29 5.58 12.67 29.53
CA ASP A 29 4.81 13.26 28.42
C ASP A 29 5.54 13.65 27.11
N GLY A 30 5.50 12.72 26.14
CA GLY A 30 5.47 13.06 24.71
C GLY A 30 6.75 12.83 23.89
N LEU A 31 7.94 12.80 24.49
CA LEU A 31 9.18 12.25 23.91
C LEU A 31 9.86 11.24 24.85
N ASP A 32 9.10 10.80 25.85
CA ASP A 32 9.52 10.28 27.14
C ASP A 32 9.82 8.78 27.23
N LYS A 33 10.09 8.16 26.09
CA LYS A 33 10.44 6.73 26.03
C LYS A 33 11.76 6.44 25.30
N ASP A 34 12.39 7.44 24.69
CA ASP A 34 13.69 7.25 24.06
C ASP A 34 14.81 7.42 25.10
N ILE A 35 15.17 6.31 25.72
CA ILE A 35 16.40 6.20 26.51
C ILE A 35 17.56 6.07 25.52
N SER A 36 18.13 7.19 25.08
CA SER A 36 19.20 7.20 24.07
C SER A 36 20.50 6.53 24.53
N ASN A 37 20.78 6.46 25.84
CA ASN A 37 21.92 5.72 26.35
C ASN A 37 21.73 5.32 27.82
N LEU A 38 21.84 4.03 28.12
CA LEU A 38 21.79 3.49 29.47
C LEU A 38 23.00 2.58 29.68
N SER A 39 24.02 3.09 30.41
CA SER A 39 25.26 2.37 30.66
C SER A 39 25.36 1.99 32.13
N PHE A 40 25.43 0.69 32.41
CA PHE A 40 25.71 0.15 33.75
C PHE A 40 27.01 -0.64 33.71
N ASN A 41 27.97 -0.29 34.57
CA ASN A 41 29.24 -1.00 34.71
C ASN A 41 29.25 -1.82 36.00
N ALA A 42 29.49 -3.12 35.91
CA ALA A 42 29.79 -3.98 37.06
C ALA A 42 31.31 -4.26 37.10
N GLN A 43 32.00 -3.73 38.10
CA GLN A 43 33.43 -4.04 38.30
C GLN A 43 33.58 -5.24 39.24
N LYS A 44 34.32 -6.25 38.77
CA LYS A 44 34.68 -7.45 39.54
C LYS A 44 35.60 -7.05 40.70
N SER A 45 35.19 -7.32 41.93
CA SER A 45 36.10 -7.34 43.09
C SER A 45 36.33 -8.79 43.50
N GLY A 46 37.50 -9.35 43.16
CA GLY A 46 37.95 -10.66 43.64
C GLY A 46 37.18 -11.90 43.14
N THR A 47 37.18 -12.95 43.97
CA THR A 47 36.79 -14.35 43.67
C THR A 47 35.29 -14.64 43.67
N ASP A 48 34.41 -13.63 43.75
CA ASP A 48 32.96 -13.82 43.86
C ASP A 48 32.25 -13.76 42.49
N THR A 49 32.28 -14.89 41.77
CA THR A 49 31.71 -15.08 40.42
C THR A 49 30.18 -14.98 40.38
N THR A 50 29.53 -15.06 41.56
CA THR A 50 28.08 -15.18 41.73
C THR A 50 27.34 -13.87 41.48
N LYS A 51 27.95 -12.72 41.83
CA LYS A 51 27.33 -11.39 41.66
C LYS A 51 27.37 -10.91 40.21
N VAL A 52 28.45 -11.20 39.49
CA VAL A 52 28.58 -10.87 38.05
C VAL A 52 27.68 -11.76 37.20
N ALA A 53 27.53 -13.04 37.56
CA ALA A 53 26.60 -13.95 36.89
C ALA A 53 25.13 -13.51 37.07
N ASN A 54 24.75 -13.04 38.27
CA ASN A 54 23.41 -12.50 38.51
C ASN A 54 23.18 -11.15 37.83
N PHE A 55 24.19 -10.28 37.78
CA PHE A 55 24.16 -9.04 36.99
C PHE A 55 23.96 -9.35 35.50
N ASN A 56 24.76 -10.24 34.90
CA ASN A 56 24.60 -10.62 33.49
C ASN A 56 23.25 -11.27 33.18
N LYS A 57 22.65 -12.03 34.11
CA LYS A 57 21.30 -12.60 33.93
C LYS A 57 20.21 -11.53 33.94
N MET A 58 20.35 -10.47 34.73
CA MET A 58 19.43 -9.31 34.70
C MET A 58 19.52 -8.50 33.39
N PHE A 59 20.71 -8.41 32.77
CA PHE A 59 20.88 -7.77 31.46
C PHE A 59 20.51 -8.69 30.29
N GLY A 60 20.59 -10.01 30.44
CA GLY A 60 20.16 -10.97 29.42
C GLY A 60 18.63 -11.03 29.23
N SER A 61 17.85 -10.47 30.15
CA SER A 61 16.38 -10.44 30.12
C SER A 61 15.79 -9.09 29.70
N PHE A 62 16.56 -8.20 29.05
CA PHE A 62 15.98 -7.04 28.39
C PHE A 62 15.13 -7.50 27.20
N SER A 63 13.81 -7.54 27.42
CA SER A 63 12.82 -7.74 26.36
C SER A 63 12.18 -6.39 26.06
N GLU A 64 12.47 -5.86 24.87
CA GLU A 64 11.88 -4.64 24.33
C GLU A 64 10.36 -4.81 24.26
N THR A 65 9.64 -4.28 25.25
CA THR A 65 8.20 -4.52 25.40
C THR A 65 7.36 -3.62 24.50
N GLN A 66 7.87 -2.46 24.06
CA GLN A 66 7.19 -1.61 23.09
C GLN A 66 8.19 -0.94 22.14
N LYS A 67 8.03 -1.23 20.84
CA LYS A 67 8.67 -0.44 19.78
C LYS A 67 8.07 0.96 19.80
N ALA A 68 8.88 1.98 19.51
CA ALA A 68 8.36 3.30 19.17
C ALA A 68 7.48 3.18 17.92
N GLN A 69 6.16 3.13 18.08
CA GLN A 69 5.21 3.31 17.00
C GLN A 69 4.86 4.80 16.94
N ASN A 70 5.17 5.41 15.80
CA ASN A 70 4.72 6.75 15.48
C ASN A 70 3.18 6.72 15.45
N ALA A 71 2.51 7.44 16.35
CA ALA A 71 1.05 7.55 16.39
C ALA A 71 0.50 8.46 15.27
N ALA A 72 1.14 8.44 14.10
CA ALA A 72 0.63 9.16 12.93
C ALA A 72 -0.63 8.43 12.46
N SER A 73 -1.75 9.16 12.42
CA SER A 73 -2.95 8.72 11.69
C SER A 73 -2.52 8.36 10.27
N ASP A 74 -2.85 7.15 9.82
CA ASP A 74 -2.57 6.70 8.46
C ASP A 74 -3.29 7.65 7.48
N THR A 75 -2.56 8.60 6.91
CA THR A 75 -3.05 9.55 5.91
C THR A 75 -2.95 8.95 4.49
N SER A 76 -2.69 7.64 4.37
CA SER A 76 -2.60 7.00 3.07
C SER A 76 -3.94 7.01 2.35
N LEU A 77 -3.91 7.42 1.08
CA LEU A 77 -5.03 7.34 0.16
C LEU A 77 -5.01 5.96 -0.50
N SER A 78 -6.01 5.12 -0.20
CA SER A 78 -6.22 3.87 -0.93
C SER A 78 -7.07 4.11 -2.17
N MET A 79 -6.51 3.85 -3.35
CA MET A 79 -7.21 3.96 -4.64
C MET A 79 -7.38 2.58 -5.26
N GLN A 80 -8.59 2.26 -5.73
CA GLN A 80 -8.82 1.11 -6.61
C GLN A 80 -8.37 1.48 -8.03
N ILE A 81 -7.31 0.84 -8.52
CA ILE A 81 -6.68 1.20 -9.80
C ILE A 81 -6.91 0.17 -10.90
N GLY A 82 -7.59 -0.95 -10.60
CA GLY A 82 -7.82 -2.05 -11.52
C GLY A 82 -9.24 -2.62 -11.48
N ALA A 83 -9.56 -3.43 -12.48
CA ALA A 83 -10.89 -4.01 -12.67
C ALA A 83 -11.20 -5.20 -11.73
N ASN A 84 -10.16 -5.83 -11.15
CA ASN A 84 -10.30 -7.01 -10.29
C ASN A 84 -10.12 -6.67 -8.80
N GLU A 85 -10.62 -7.55 -7.93
CA GLU A 85 -10.40 -7.45 -6.48
C GLU A 85 -8.90 -7.42 -6.13
N SER A 86 -8.55 -6.71 -5.05
CA SER A 86 -7.17 -6.54 -4.58
C SER A 86 -6.22 -5.75 -5.51
N GLN A 87 -6.73 -5.08 -6.55
CA GLN A 87 -5.97 -4.13 -7.37
C GLN A 87 -6.04 -2.70 -6.81
N THR A 88 -5.56 -2.54 -5.57
CA THR A 88 -5.49 -1.25 -4.88
C THR A 88 -4.07 -0.69 -4.86
N LEU A 89 -3.97 0.63 -4.85
CA LEU A 89 -2.73 1.38 -4.66
C LEU A 89 -2.91 2.29 -3.44
N ASN A 90 -2.09 2.06 -2.42
CA ASN A 90 -2.00 2.95 -1.27
C ASN A 90 -0.94 4.01 -1.57
N VAL A 91 -1.36 5.27 -1.53
CA VAL A 91 -0.50 6.44 -1.71
C VAL A 91 -0.40 7.15 -0.38
N ASP A 92 0.74 6.98 0.29
CA ASP A 92 1.08 7.70 1.50
C ASP A 92 2.09 8.82 1.16
N VAL A 93 1.78 10.02 1.66
CA VAL A 93 2.65 11.20 1.54
C VAL A 93 3.01 11.64 2.95
N ASN A 94 4.30 11.62 3.26
CA ASN A 94 4.80 12.10 4.54
C ASN A 94 4.64 13.62 4.64
N ASP A 95 4.51 14.15 5.86
CA ASP A 95 4.43 15.60 6.08
C ASP A 95 5.75 16.27 5.67
N MET A 96 5.70 17.12 4.63
CA MET A 96 6.83 17.90 4.12
C MET A 96 6.80 19.36 4.61
N GLY A 97 6.05 19.65 5.68
CA GLY A 97 6.04 20.95 6.34
C GLY A 97 7.38 21.32 6.97
N SER A 98 7.59 22.61 7.23
CA SER A 98 8.85 23.13 7.80
C SER A 98 9.20 22.56 9.18
N GLN A 99 8.18 22.21 9.97
CA GLN A 99 8.35 21.57 11.28
C GLN A 99 8.79 20.11 11.15
N ALA A 100 8.14 19.34 10.26
CA ALA A 100 8.48 17.94 9.99
C ALA A 100 9.88 17.80 9.36
N LEU A 101 10.26 18.74 8.48
CA LEU A 101 11.58 18.81 7.86
C LEU A 101 12.66 19.46 8.75
N ARG A 102 12.31 19.89 9.97
CA ARG A 102 13.23 20.49 10.96
C ARG A 102 13.95 21.76 10.46
N ILE A 103 13.33 22.50 9.54
CA ILE A 103 13.89 23.73 8.95
C ILE A 103 13.35 25.00 9.60
N GLN A 104 12.38 24.90 10.52
CA GLN A 104 11.72 26.06 11.13
C GLN A 104 12.63 26.85 12.09
N ASP A 105 13.49 26.16 12.84
CA ASP A 105 14.37 26.78 13.85
C ASP A 105 15.81 26.99 13.35
N VAL A 106 16.01 27.00 12.03
CA VAL A 106 17.33 27.16 11.44
C VAL A 106 17.80 28.61 11.56
N ASP A 107 18.86 28.83 12.32
CA ASP A 107 19.49 30.14 12.51
C ASP A 107 20.78 30.28 11.67
N VAL A 108 20.80 31.32 10.83
CA VAL A 108 21.92 31.70 9.96
C VAL A 108 22.68 32.94 10.44
N SER A 109 22.35 33.47 11.62
CA SER A 109 22.97 34.68 12.18
C SER A 109 24.46 34.54 12.49
N THR A 110 24.95 33.31 12.69
CA THR A 110 26.36 33.00 12.97
C THR A 110 26.96 32.10 11.88
N SER A 111 28.27 32.21 11.64
CA SER A 111 28.96 31.36 10.65
C SER A 111 28.80 29.86 10.95
N LYS A 112 28.80 29.47 12.23
CA LYS A 112 28.58 28.07 12.65
C LYS A 112 27.11 27.65 12.48
N GLY A 113 26.16 28.55 12.77
CA GLY A 113 24.74 28.34 12.49
C GLY A 113 24.49 28.11 11.01
N ALA A 114 25.09 28.93 10.15
CA ALA A 114 24.99 28.81 8.70
C ALA A 114 25.56 27.48 8.15
N GLN A 115 26.69 26.99 8.68
CA GLN A 115 27.21 25.66 8.29
C GLN A 115 26.26 24.53 8.69
N THR A 116 25.68 24.60 9.88
CA THR A 116 24.69 23.61 10.36
C THR A 116 23.40 23.68 9.55
N ALA A 117 22.96 24.90 9.22
CA ALA A 117 21.79 25.18 8.39
C ALA A 117 21.88 24.52 7.03
N ILE A 118 23.05 24.61 6.37
CA ILE A 118 23.28 23.97 5.07
C ILE A 118 23.08 22.46 5.17
N THR A 119 23.61 21.81 6.20
CA THR A 119 23.42 20.36 6.40
C THR A 119 21.95 20.01 6.64
N VAL A 120 21.24 20.76 7.48
CA VAL A 120 19.81 20.52 7.77
C VAL A 120 18.97 20.68 6.51
N VAL A 121 19.21 21.74 5.73
CA VAL A 121 18.51 22.00 4.47
C VAL A 121 18.82 20.93 3.42
N ASN A 122 20.07 20.47 3.32
CA ASN A 122 20.41 19.39 2.39
C ASN A 122 19.68 18.09 2.73
N ASN A 123 19.60 17.73 4.01
CA ASN A 123 18.84 16.55 4.46
C ASN A 123 17.34 16.71 4.18
N ALA A 124 16.80 17.91 4.39
CA ALA A 124 15.41 18.21 4.05
C ALA A 124 15.15 18.09 2.53
N LEU A 125 16.07 18.60 1.70
CA LEU A 125 16.00 18.47 0.24
C LEU A 125 16.07 17.00 -0.21
N GLU A 126 16.94 16.20 0.40
CA GLU A 126 17.02 14.76 0.12
C GLU A 126 15.71 14.05 0.48
N THR A 127 15.12 14.38 1.62
CA THR A 127 13.81 13.84 2.05
C THR A 127 12.70 14.21 1.07
N VAL A 128 12.59 15.48 0.67
CA VAL A 128 11.60 15.93 -0.32
C VAL A 128 11.84 15.27 -1.68
N SER A 129 13.10 15.09 -2.08
CA SER A 129 13.46 14.46 -3.35
C SER A 129 13.12 12.97 -3.35
N ALA A 130 13.30 12.28 -2.22
CA ALA A 130 12.88 10.90 -2.03
C ALA A 130 11.36 10.77 -2.13
N GLU A 131 10.62 11.67 -1.47
CA GLU A 131 9.15 11.69 -1.52
C GLU A 131 8.65 11.95 -2.96
N ARG A 132 9.26 12.89 -3.69
CA ARG A 132 8.95 13.12 -5.12
C ARG A 132 9.27 11.91 -5.99
N SER A 133 10.37 11.21 -5.72
CA SER A 133 10.75 10.00 -6.46
C SER A 133 9.72 8.89 -6.25
N LYS A 134 9.23 8.74 -5.01
CA LYS A 134 8.16 7.81 -4.65
C LYS A 134 6.85 8.15 -5.37
N LEU A 135 6.46 9.43 -5.41
CA LEU A 135 5.29 9.88 -6.18
C LEU A 135 5.45 9.62 -7.69
N GLY A 136 6.65 9.81 -8.25
CA GLY A 136 6.96 9.45 -9.64
C GLY A 136 6.80 7.96 -9.91
N ALA A 137 7.22 7.09 -8.99
CA ALA A 137 7.01 5.66 -9.10
C ALA A 137 5.51 5.28 -9.08
N TYR A 138 4.71 5.93 -8.23
CA TYR A 138 3.25 5.76 -8.23
C TYR A 138 2.63 6.20 -9.56
N GLN A 139 3.05 7.34 -10.12
CA GLN A 139 2.58 7.81 -11.42
C GLN A 139 2.90 6.81 -12.53
N ASN A 140 4.14 6.30 -12.59
CA ASN A 140 4.54 5.31 -13.59
C ASN A 140 3.69 4.03 -13.48
N ARG A 141 3.45 3.57 -12.25
CA ARG A 141 2.60 2.39 -12.01
C ARG A 141 1.14 2.64 -12.43
N LEU A 142 0.60 3.83 -12.18
CA LEU A 142 -0.73 4.22 -12.65
C LEU A 142 -0.78 4.26 -14.18
N GLU A 143 0.22 4.84 -14.84
CA GLU A 143 0.28 4.94 -16.30
C GLU A 143 0.33 3.54 -16.96
N HIS A 144 1.16 2.64 -16.43
CA HIS A 144 1.18 1.24 -16.88
C HIS A 144 -0.16 0.53 -16.63
N THR A 145 -0.80 0.79 -15.49
CA THR A 145 -2.10 0.19 -15.19
C THR A 145 -3.18 0.71 -16.15
N ILE A 146 -3.19 2.01 -16.45
CA ILE A 146 -4.09 2.63 -17.42
C ILE A 146 -3.87 2.02 -18.81
N SER A 147 -2.62 1.91 -19.26
CA SER A 147 -2.30 1.31 -20.56
C SER A 147 -2.78 -0.15 -20.63
N ASN A 148 -2.51 -0.94 -19.59
CA ASN A 148 -2.94 -2.34 -19.53
C ASN A 148 -4.47 -2.50 -19.49
N LEU A 149 -5.16 -1.65 -18.73
CA LEU A 149 -6.62 -1.63 -18.70
C LEU A 149 -7.21 -1.20 -20.05
N GLY A 150 -6.59 -0.23 -20.73
CA GLY A 150 -6.98 0.17 -22.08
C GLY A 150 -6.90 -0.99 -23.07
N THR A 151 -5.77 -1.71 -23.11
CA THR A 151 -5.63 -2.89 -23.96
C THR A 151 -6.60 -4.01 -23.57
N SER A 152 -6.84 -4.22 -22.28
CA SER A 152 -7.81 -5.21 -21.82
C SER A 152 -9.24 -4.84 -22.22
N ALA A 153 -9.61 -3.56 -22.12
CA ALA A 153 -10.91 -3.06 -22.54
C ALA A 153 -11.11 -3.19 -24.06
N GLU A 154 -10.08 -2.93 -24.86
CA GLU A 154 -10.10 -3.15 -26.31
C GLU A 154 -10.30 -4.63 -26.64
N ASN A 155 -9.55 -5.53 -25.98
CA ASN A 155 -9.68 -6.97 -26.16
C ASN A 155 -11.06 -7.49 -25.77
N LEU A 156 -11.64 -6.99 -24.67
CA LEU A 156 -12.98 -7.35 -24.23
C LEU A 156 -14.04 -6.85 -25.21
N THR A 157 -13.93 -5.61 -25.67
CA THR A 157 -14.86 -5.02 -26.65
C THR A 157 -14.80 -5.78 -27.98
N ALA A 158 -13.61 -6.12 -28.47
CA ALA A 158 -13.44 -6.91 -29.68
C ALA A 158 -14.00 -8.34 -29.53
N SER A 159 -13.86 -8.93 -28.35
CA SER A 159 -14.44 -10.24 -28.05
C SER A 159 -15.96 -10.18 -27.93
N GLU A 160 -16.50 -9.12 -27.33
CA GLU A 160 -17.93 -8.87 -27.28
C GLU A 160 -18.51 -8.68 -28.69
N SER A 161 -17.86 -7.90 -29.54
CA SER A 161 -18.26 -7.75 -30.95
C SER A 161 -18.31 -9.10 -31.64
N ARG A 162 -17.26 -9.92 -31.50
CA ARG A 162 -17.22 -11.27 -32.09
C ARG A 162 -18.35 -12.16 -31.59
N ILE A 163 -18.63 -12.15 -30.28
CA ILE A 163 -19.72 -12.96 -29.71
C ILE A 163 -21.07 -12.46 -30.26
N ARG A 164 -21.30 -11.15 -30.23
CA ARG A 164 -22.55 -10.55 -30.71
C ARG A 164 -22.78 -10.79 -32.20
N ASP A 165 -21.73 -10.67 -33.01
CA ASP A 165 -21.79 -10.87 -34.46
C ASP A 165 -22.03 -12.36 -34.81
N VAL A 166 -21.41 -13.29 -34.08
CA VAL A 166 -21.66 -14.74 -34.23
C VAL A 166 -23.09 -15.11 -33.83
N ASP A 167 -23.57 -14.59 -32.71
CA ASP A 167 -24.93 -14.86 -32.22
C ASP A 167 -25.99 -14.26 -33.17
N MET A 168 -25.76 -13.05 -33.69
CA MET A 168 -26.64 -12.43 -34.68
C MET A 168 -26.62 -13.20 -36.01
N ALA A 169 -25.45 -13.61 -36.49
CA ALA A 169 -25.34 -14.41 -37.72
C ALA A 169 -26.07 -15.75 -37.59
N LYS A 170 -25.95 -16.42 -36.43
CA LYS A 170 -26.65 -17.68 -36.15
C LYS A 170 -28.16 -17.49 -36.14
N GLU A 171 -28.66 -16.49 -35.44
CA GLU A 171 -30.09 -16.19 -35.40
C GLU A 171 -30.63 -15.81 -36.80
N MET A 172 -29.85 -15.07 -37.59
CA MET A 172 -30.22 -14.73 -38.97
C MET A 172 -30.22 -15.96 -39.90
N MET A 173 -29.30 -16.91 -39.71
CA MET A 173 -29.32 -18.18 -40.44
C MET A 173 -30.53 -19.03 -40.06
N ASP A 174 -30.84 -19.14 -38.76
CA ASP A 174 -31.99 -19.88 -38.28
C ASP A 174 -33.31 -19.22 -38.72
N PHE A 175 -33.40 -17.88 -38.67
CA PHE A 175 -34.51 -17.11 -39.23
C PHE A 175 -34.66 -17.35 -40.74
N THR A 176 -33.56 -17.31 -41.50
CA THR A 176 -33.59 -17.55 -42.95
C THR A 176 -33.98 -18.99 -43.26
N LYS A 177 -33.44 -19.97 -42.53
CA LYS A 177 -33.81 -21.38 -42.64
C LYS A 177 -35.29 -21.58 -42.39
N ASN A 178 -35.84 -21.00 -41.32
CA ASN A 178 -37.26 -21.08 -41.00
C ASN A 178 -38.13 -20.42 -42.07
N ASN A 179 -37.71 -19.28 -42.64
CA ASN A 179 -38.40 -18.65 -43.76
C ASN A 179 -38.39 -19.53 -45.01
N ILE A 180 -37.25 -20.14 -45.37
CA ILE A 180 -37.16 -21.06 -46.51
C ILE A 180 -38.01 -22.30 -46.25
N LEU A 181 -38.01 -22.85 -45.04
CA LEU A 181 -38.85 -24.00 -44.68
C LEU A 181 -40.34 -23.65 -44.78
N SER A 182 -40.74 -22.46 -44.35
CA SER A 182 -42.12 -21.97 -44.47
C SER A 182 -42.53 -21.81 -45.94
N GLN A 183 -41.68 -21.18 -46.77
CA GLN A 183 -41.93 -21.02 -48.20
C GLN A 183 -41.93 -22.37 -48.94
N ALA A 184 -41.02 -23.28 -48.58
CA ALA A 184 -40.96 -24.63 -49.13
C ALA A 184 -42.16 -25.47 -48.71
N ALA A 185 -42.64 -25.35 -47.46
CA ALA A 185 -43.86 -26.01 -47.01
C ALA A 185 -45.09 -25.51 -47.77
N GLN A 186 -45.19 -24.21 -48.04
CA GLN A 186 -46.26 -23.63 -48.88
C GLN A 186 -46.17 -24.13 -50.33
N ALA A 187 -44.98 -24.13 -50.93
CA ALA A 187 -44.77 -24.64 -52.28
C ALA A 187 -45.01 -26.15 -52.40
N MET A 188 -44.59 -26.94 -51.39
CA MET A 188 -44.86 -28.38 -51.33
C MET A 188 -46.35 -28.67 -51.11
N LEU A 189 -47.06 -27.90 -50.29
CA LEU A 189 -48.52 -28.00 -50.17
C LEU A 189 -49.21 -27.71 -51.51
N ALA A 190 -48.77 -26.67 -52.23
CA ALA A 190 -49.31 -26.36 -53.54
C ALA A 190 -49.05 -27.49 -54.56
N GLN A 191 -47.83 -28.03 -54.59
CA GLN A 191 -47.46 -29.15 -55.47
C GLN A 191 -48.20 -30.44 -55.12
N ALA A 192 -48.29 -30.77 -53.83
CA ALA A 192 -49.00 -31.95 -53.32
C ALA A 192 -50.51 -31.89 -53.56
N ASN A 193 -51.09 -30.68 -53.66
CA ASN A 193 -52.49 -30.50 -54.04
C ASN A 193 -52.72 -30.60 -55.57
N GLN A 194 -51.72 -30.30 -56.40
CA GLN A 194 -51.82 -30.46 -57.86
C GLN A 194 -51.58 -31.90 -58.32
N GLN A 195 -50.73 -32.65 -57.63
CA GLN A 195 -50.44 -34.04 -57.96
C GLN A 195 -51.69 -34.94 -58.05
N PRO A 196 -52.65 -34.92 -57.10
CA PRO A 196 -53.89 -35.72 -57.20
C PRO A 196 -54.83 -35.25 -58.32
N GLN A 197 -54.80 -33.97 -58.71
CA GLN A 197 -55.62 -33.46 -59.83
C GLN A 197 -55.16 -34.04 -61.17
N GLY A 198 -53.85 -34.26 -61.34
CA GLY A 198 -53.30 -34.97 -62.51
C GLY A 198 -53.70 -36.44 -62.57
N VAL A 199 -53.82 -37.12 -61.42
CA VAL A 199 -54.28 -38.52 -61.37
C VAL A 199 -55.79 -38.63 -61.65
N LEU A 200 -56.59 -37.65 -61.23
CA LEU A 200 -58.02 -37.61 -61.57
C LEU A 200 -58.28 -37.37 -63.07
N GLN A 201 -57.36 -36.75 -63.81
CA GLN A 201 -57.46 -36.67 -65.28
C GLN A 201 -57.16 -38.01 -65.97
N LEU A 202 -56.39 -38.90 -65.34
CA LEU A 202 -56.10 -40.25 -65.84
C LEU A 202 -57.19 -41.28 -65.48
N LEU A 203 -58.17 -40.91 -64.66
CA LEU A 203 -59.31 -41.74 -64.23
C LEU A 203 -60.63 -41.34 -64.93
N ARG A 204 -60.56 -40.61 -66.05
CA ARG A 204 -61.72 -40.23 -66.86
C ARG A 204 -61.67 -40.85 -68.25
#